data_AF-A0A9E3AIV2-F1
#
_entry.id   AF-A0A9E3AIV2-F1
#
_cell.length_a   1.000
_cell.length_b   1.000
_cell.length_c   1.000
_cell.angle_alpha   90.00
_cell.angle_beta   90.00
_cell.angle_gamma   90.00
#
_symmetry.space_group_name_H-M   'P 1'
#
loop_
_entity.id
_entity.type
_entity.pdbx_description
1 polymer ?
#
loop_
_entity_poly.entity_id
_entity_poly.type
_entity_poly.pdbx_seq_one_letter_code
_entity_poly.pdbx_strand_id
1 'polypeptide(L)' 'MLERLFGLEDRGTTVRTELFAGLTTFLTMAYIVVVNPMILHDAGMPAGGVAVATCLSAGVGCLLMGLLAN' A
#
# COMPACT_ATOMS: atom_id res chain seq x y z
N MET A 1 21.69 -6.40 10.09
CA MET A 1 21.33 -5.49 8.98
C MET A 1 20.08 -4.68 9.30
N LEU A 2 18.95 -5.31 9.65
CA LEU A 2 17.70 -4.60 10.01
C LEU A 2 17.84 -3.61 11.18
N GLU A 3 18.54 -3.97 12.26
CA GLU A 3 18.81 -3.00 13.36
C GLU A 3 19.66 -1.80 12.94
N ARG A 4 20.66 -2.00 12.08
CA ARG A 4 21.51 -0.89 11.60
C ARG A 4 20.77 0.06 10.65
N LEU A 5 19.75 -0.42 9.94
CA LEU A 5 18.94 0.36 9.00
C LEU A 5 17.73 1.01 9.68
N PHE A 6 17.10 0.32 10.63
CA PHE A 6 15.81 0.73 11.23
C PHE A 6 15.85 0.97 12.74
N GLY A 7 16.96 0.70 13.44
CA GLY A 7 17.12 1.00 14.86
C GLY A 7 16.02 0.41 15.75
N LEU A 8 15.59 -0.82 15.47
CA LEU A 8 14.41 -1.44 16.09
C LEU A 8 14.53 -1.55 17.62
N GLU A 9 15.72 -1.90 18.12
CA GLU A 9 15.99 -2.06 19.55
C GLU A 9 15.94 -0.73 20.30
N ASP A 10 16.48 0.34 19.70
CA ASP A 10 16.42 1.73 20.22
C ASP A 10 14.98 2.26 20.26
N ARG A 11 14.14 1.79 19.33
CA ARG A 11 12.70 2.09 19.24
C ARG A 11 11.83 1.17 20.10
N GLY A 12 12.43 0.17 20.75
CA GLY A 12 11.70 -0.83 21.55
C GLY A 12 10.71 -1.68 20.74
N THR A 13 10.90 -1.81 19.42
CA THR A 13 10.01 -2.61 18.55
C THR A 13 10.70 -3.86 18.02
N THR A 14 9.91 -4.84 17.59
CA THR A 14 10.42 -6.08 17.00
C THR A 14 10.09 -6.13 15.53
N VAL A 15 10.89 -6.85 14.74
CA VAL A 15 10.61 -7.09 13.31
C VAL A 15 9.20 -7.63 13.11
N ARG A 16 8.72 -8.51 14.00
CA ARG A 16 7.35 -9.03 13.96
C ARG A 16 6.33 -7.89 14.12
N THR A 17 6.51 -7.02 15.11
CA THR A 17 5.62 -5.88 15.37
C THR A 17 5.57 -4.94 14.18
N GLU A 18 6.71 -4.56 13.62
CA GLU A 18 6.79 -3.67 12.45
C GLU A 18 6.14 -4.29 11.21
N LEU A 19 6.34 -5.59 11.00
CA LEU A 19 5.73 -6.29 9.86
C LEU A 19 4.20 -6.30 9.98
N PHE A 20 3.66 -6.57 11.17
CA PHE A 20 2.20 -6.54 11.41
C PHE A 20 1.65 -5.11 11.34
N ALA A 21 2.35 -4.11 11.88
CA ALA A 21 1.95 -2.72 11.79
C ALA A 21 1.92 -2.21 10.33
N GLY A 22 2.96 -2.54 9.57
CA GLY A 22 3.05 -2.24 8.14
C GLY A 22 1.96 -2.95 7.34
N LEU A 23 1.72 -4.24 7.59
CA LEU A 23 0.66 -5.00 6.93
C LEU A 23 -0.74 -4.44 7.24
N THR A 24 -1.00 -4.08 8.51
CA THR A 24 -2.29 -3.51 8.93
C THR A 24 -2.53 -2.17 8.25
N THR A 25 -1.49 -1.32 8.18
CA THR A 25 -1.53 -0.04 7.47
C THR A 25 -1.78 -0.28 5.98
N PHE A 26 -1.00 -1.16 5.35
CA PHE A 26 -1.17 -1.52 3.94
C PHE A 26 -2.60 -1.99 3.63
N LEU A 27 -3.16 -2.90 4.42
CA LEU A 27 -4.53 -3.39 4.25
C LEU A 27 -5.57 -2.28 4.42
N THR A 28 -5.34 -1.37 5.36
CA THR A 28 -6.23 -0.21 5.59
C THR A 28 -6.27 0.69 4.35
N MET A 29 -5.14 0.94 3.69
CA MET A 29 -5.10 1.70 2.43
C MET A 29 -5.53 0.87 1.22
N ALA A 30 -5.35 -0.46 1.23
CA ALA A 30 -5.70 -1.34 0.10
C ALA A 30 -7.20 -1.35 -0.22
N TYR A 31 -8.05 -0.85 0.69
CA TYR A 31 -9.49 -0.69 0.45
C TYR A 31 -9.81 0.13 -0.82
N ILE A 32 -8.90 1.02 -1.25
CA ILE A 32 -9.05 1.83 -2.47
C ILE A 32 -9.21 0.97 -3.73
N VAL A 33 -8.65 -0.24 -3.73
CA VAL A 33 -8.73 -1.20 -4.85
C VAL A 33 -10.17 -1.63 -5.09
N VAL A 34 -11.01 -1.64 -4.05
CA VAL A 34 -12.43 -2.00 -4.15
C VAL A 34 -13.31 -0.75 -4.23
N VAL A 35 -12.97 0.30 -3.46
CA VAL A 35 -13.80 1.51 -3.38
C VAL A 35 -13.75 2.36 -4.65
N ASN A 36 -12.58 2.56 -5.26
CA ASN A 36 -12.48 3.38 -6.48
C ASN A 36 -13.30 2.80 -7.65
N PRO A 37 -13.26 1.48 -7.93
CA PRO A 37 -14.11 0.88 -8.94
C PRO A 37 -15.60 1.00 -8.65
N MET A 38 -16.02 0.89 -7.39
CA MET A 38 -17.44 1.06 -7.02
C MET A 38 -17.91 2.50 -7.30
N ILE A 39 -17.14 3.51 -6.88
CA ILE A 39 -17.47 4.92 -7.12
C ILE A 39 -17.52 5.24 -8.62
N LEU A 40 -16.54 4.76 -9.39
CA LEU A 40 -16.51 5.00 -10.84
C LEU A 40 -17.55 4.17 -11.59
N HIS A 41 -17.94 3.01 -11.05
CA HIS A 41 -19.05 2.23 -11.59
C HIS A 41 -20.37 2.98 -11.46
N ASP A 42 -20.63 3.59 -10.30
CA ASP A 42 -21.80 4.44 -10.09
C ASP A 42 -21.80 5.67 -11.03
N ALA A 43 -20.61 6.14 -11.45
CA ALA A 43 -20.44 7.18 -12.46
C ALA A 43 -20.57 6.69 -13.93
N GLY A 44 -20.90 5.40 -14.15
CA GLY A 44 -21.12 4.81 -15.47
C GLY A 44 -19.90 4.17 -16.13
N MET A 45 -18.77 4.00 -15.42
CA MET A 45 -17.58 3.32 -15.96
C MET A 45 -17.61 1.79 -15.73
N PRO A 46 -16.98 0.99 -16.61
CA PRO A 46 -16.85 -0.46 -16.39
C PRO A 46 -15.93 -0.76 -15.20
N ALA A 47 -16.51 -1.31 -14.12
CA ALA A 47 -15.84 -1.59 -12.86
C ALA A 47 -14.55 -2.41 -13.02
N GLY A 48 -14.55 -3.42 -13.91
CA GLY A 48 -13.38 -4.25 -14.17
C GLY A 48 -12.19 -3.48 -14.75
N GLY A 49 -12.43 -2.55 -15.68
CA GLY A 49 -11.37 -1.73 -16.28
C GLY A 49 -10.76 -0.75 -15.27
N VAL A 50 -11.61 -0.16 -14.43
CA VAL A 50 -11.18 0.80 -13.40
C VAL A 50 -10.41 0.12 -12.27
N ALA A 51 -10.81 -1.10 -11.88
CA ALA A 51 -10.08 -1.90 -10.89
C ALA A 51 -8.66 -2.20 -11.37
N VAL A 52 -8.51 -2.67 -12.61
CA VAL A 52 -7.19 -2.95 -13.20
C VAL A 52 -6.34 -1.68 -13.29
N ALA A 53 -6.92 -0.56 -13.72
CA ALA A 53 -6.22 0.73 -13.77
C ALA A 53 -5.78 1.22 -12.37
N THR A 54 -6.61 1.03 -11.35
CA THR A 54 -6.29 1.39 -9.95
C THR A 54 -5.16 0.52 -9.41
N CYS A 55 -5.20 -0.80 -9.62
CA CYS A 55 -4.14 -1.71 -9.20
C CYS A 55 -2.80 -1.40 -9.88
N LEU A 56 -2.81 -1.15 -11.20
CA LEU A 56 -1.62 -0.83 -11.96
C LEU A 56 -1.01 0.51 -11.51
N SER A 57 -1.82 1.55 -11.39
CA SER A 57 -1.36 2.87 -10.95
C SER A 57 -0.83 2.85 -9.52
N ALA A 58 -1.53 2.16 -8.60
CA ALA A 58 -1.07 1.98 -7.22
C ALA A 58 0.24 1.19 -7.15
N GLY A 59 0.36 0.09 -7.91
CA GLY A 59 1.58 -0.72 -7.97
C GLY A 59 2.77 0.06 -8.50
N VAL A 60 2.59 0.78 -9.62
CA VAL A 60 3.64 1.65 -10.18
C VAL A 60 3.97 2.78 -9.21
N GLY A 61 2.98 3.42 -8.59
CA GLY A 61 3.18 4.47 -7.59
C GLY A 61 3.98 3.99 -6.38
N CYS A 62 3.68 2.79 -5.86
CA CYS A 62 4.43 2.17 -4.78
C CYS A 62 5.88 1.87 -5.17
N LEU A 63 6.12 1.33 -6.37
CA LEU A 63 7.47 1.06 -6.86
C LEU A 63 8.26 2.37 -7.03
N LEU A 64 7.64 3.41 -7.59
CA LEU A 64 8.27 4.71 -7.79
C LEU A 64 8.58 5.38 -6.45
N MET A 65 7.66 5.40 -5.47
CA MET A 65 7.96 5.94 -4.14
C MET A 65 9.07 5.16 -3.44
N GLY A 66 9.05 3.83 -3.51
CA GLY A 66 10.08 3.00 -2.87
C GLY A 66 11.47 3.15 -3.49
N LEU A 67 11.57 3.45 -4.78
CA LEU A 67 12.85 3.59 -5.49
C LEU A 67 13.34 5.04 -5.59
N LEU A 68 12.45 6.03 -5.76
CA LEU A 68 12.82 7.43 -6.00
C LEU A 68 12.72 8.31 -4.75
N ALA A 69 11.88 7.97 -3.78
CA ALA A 69 11.62 8.81 -2.61
C ALA A 69 12.32 8.32 -1.32
N ASN A 70 13.08 7.21 -1.39
CA ASN A 70 13.95 6.73 -0.33
C ASN A 70 15.34 7.37 -0.40
#